data_AF-A0A0T7DBA2-F1
#
_entry.id   AF-A0A0T7DBA2-F1
#
_cell.length_a   1.000
_cell.length_b   1.000
_cell.length_c   1.000
_cell.angle_alpha   90.00
_cell.angle_beta   90.00
_cell.angle_gamma   90.00
#
_symmetry.space_group_name_H-M   'P 1'
#
loop_
_entity.id
_entity.type
_entity.pdbx_description
1 polymer ?
#
loop_
_entity_poly.entity_id
_entity_poly.type
_entity_poly.pdbx_seq_one_letter_code
_entity_poly.pdbx_strand_id
1 'polypeptide(L)'
;MDAHRSTYTESALRDATVVMAPERLGAMHQTRISFVRTLIRKMAQQEWKVTKHEWQLDAQGFGHVIYKLATPNHVYHLVVFCDEIADDERNDRVIAEKWDVTFALVLGDVDVALLERLRANVPLQEAGRNPNNVLVLARANKSVRVFEHIVNHLAKGVQPTPKELAEVGYILRTTAVYGNGKFGIADFKILEKNEDFNQSFSAQMCAVYMLREFSLDWVHYLAEQQGGEQAITLHRGLQRYLGVGNATGLGMAPYLINHPSIVDQWMTTREHALADVLVSHTDTELIEPLRTLVKKAVCHLEQVVTINENQQELNKVAVDELKHAEQSLEVSVSQCDTWAQLVEQSKHMSMEAQEILISCLMELYPELVDAHQEQMNCSETLSLPSGKKIQDLLVVLEEKYRWAITTDFTKAENNYWFWYRSQDKEEPRLGVRGEELGEERELPLDIGRQAYRLYHALLQFAPELSLAEFLVKQPQHRAIARRVWTLGNKAMGDIQMNVLHQDSPPMHLLRCKLAMFGATKFDPRSDRWVRVTFFQGAPLLDEIHQDEWVFPVLPSEAELADSQKATTHINAQHGGKSL
;
A
#
# COMPACT_ATOMS: atom_id res chain seq x y z
N MET A 1 36.06 -34.93 10.71
CA MET A 1 34.61 -35.03 10.97
C MET A 1 34.24 -33.73 11.64
N ASP A 2 33.99 -32.73 10.81
CA ASP A 2 33.74 -31.36 11.25
C ASP A 2 32.32 -31.24 11.78
N ALA A 3 32.24 -30.78 13.02
CA ALA A 3 31.00 -30.40 13.67
C ALA A 3 30.53 -29.09 13.04
N HIS A 4 29.41 -29.16 12.30
CA HIS A 4 28.63 -27.98 11.95
C HIS A 4 28.18 -27.28 13.24
N ARG A 5 28.87 -26.20 13.61
CA ARG A 5 28.35 -25.22 14.57
C ARG A 5 27.20 -24.50 13.89
N SER A 6 25.98 -24.90 14.25
CA SER A 6 24.76 -24.15 14.00
C SER A 6 24.81 -22.85 14.79
N THR A 7 25.20 -21.75 14.15
CA THR A 7 25.07 -20.38 14.68
C THR A 7 23.71 -19.82 14.25
N TYR A 8 22.63 -20.29 14.88
CA TYR A 8 21.38 -19.53 14.87
C TYR A 8 21.39 -18.63 16.11
N THR A 9 21.91 -17.42 15.95
CA THR A 9 21.58 -16.34 16.87
C THR A 9 20.15 -15.93 16.49
N GLU A 10 19.15 -16.34 17.26
CA GLU A 10 17.78 -15.83 17.09
C GLU A 10 17.86 -14.30 17.24
N SER A 11 17.68 -13.58 16.13
CA SER A 11 17.72 -12.12 16.15
C SER A 11 16.51 -11.60 16.92
N ALA A 12 16.75 -10.75 17.92
CA ALA A 12 15.68 -10.23 18.77
C ALA A 12 14.85 -9.18 18.01
N LEU A 13 13.55 -9.44 17.87
CA LEU A 13 12.60 -8.48 17.31
C LEU A 13 12.45 -7.26 18.22
N ARG A 14 12.13 -6.09 17.64
CA ARG A 14 11.72 -4.93 18.43
C ARG A 14 10.43 -5.24 19.18
N ASP A 15 10.28 -4.64 20.36
CA ASP A 15 9.12 -4.88 21.23
C ASP A 15 7.81 -4.48 20.52
N ALA A 16 6.78 -5.33 20.62
CA ALA A 16 5.47 -5.09 20.01
C ALA A 16 4.83 -3.78 20.48
N THR A 17 5.11 -3.32 21.70
CA THR A 17 4.65 -2.01 22.21
C THR A 17 5.25 -0.83 21.45
N VAL A 18 6.41 -1.01 20.82
CA VAL A 18 7.02 -0.01 19.94
C VAL A 18 6.47 -0.16 18.52
N VAL A 19 6.44 -1.38 17.98
CA VAL A 19 6.08 -1.63 16.57
C VAL A 19 4.59 -1.39 16.32
N MET A 20 3.73 -1.86 17.24
CA MET A 20 2.27 -1.81 17.10
C MET A 20 1.63 -0.53 17.66
N ALA A 21 2.46 0.44 18.07
CA ALA A 21 2.01 1.78 18.43
C ALA A 21 1.49 2.54 17.17
N PRO A 22 0.35 3.24 17.25
CA PRO A 22 -0.24 3.94 16.11
C PRO A 22 0.73 4.90 15.40
N GLU A 23 1.48 5.68 16.16
CA GLU A 23 2.41 6.68 15.64
C GLU A 23 3.54 6.03 14.84
N ARG A 24 4.05 4.89 15.32
CA ARG A 24 5.07 4.09 14.63
C ARG A 24 4.52 3.51 13.34
N LEU A 25 3.36 2.85 13.41
CA LEU A 25 2.68 2.27 12.25
C LEU A 25 2.35 3.34 11.20
N GLY A 26 1.95 4.53 11.66
CA GLY A 26 1.62 5.65 10.81
C GLY A 26 2.83 6.31 10.14
N ALA A 27 4.03 6.20 10.71
CA ALA A 27 5.27 6.74 10.14
C ALA A 27 5.96 5.78 9.13
N MET A 28 5.43 4.57 8.96
CA MET A 28 6.04 3.57 8.07
C MET A 28 6.11 4.05 6.61
N HIS A 29 7.18 3.63 5.94
CA HIS A 29 7.39 3.77 4.50
C HIS A 29 7.37 2.39 3.82
N GLN A 30 7.26 2.38 2.49
CA GLN A 30 7.44 1.14 1.74
C GLN A 30 8.83 0.54 1.98
N THR A 31 8.99 -0.76 1.76
CA THR A 31 10.27 -1.47 1.83
C THR A 31 10.39 -2.46 0.69
N ARG A 32 11.57 -3.04 0.48
CA ARG A 32 11.80 -4.49 0.28
C ARG A 32 10.60 -5.36 -0.14
N ILE A 33 9.82 -5.65 0.90
CA ILE A 33 8.73 -6.63 0.94
C ILE A 33 7.35 -5.97 0.82
N SER A 34 7.35 -4.69 0.45
CA SER A 34 6.27 -3.95 -0.24
C SER A 34 5.44 -4.87 -1.15
N PHE A 35 4.10 -4.90 -1.12
CA PHE A 35 3.35 -5.76 -2.05
C PHE A 35 3.61 -5.41 -3.52
N VAL A 36 3.65 -4.12 -3.85
CA VAL A 36 4.04 -3.67 -5.20
C VAL A 36 5.49 -4.04 -5.53
N ARG A 37 6.40 -4.03 -4.56
CA ARG A 37 7.83 -4.34 -4.76
C ARG A 37 8.04 -5.83 -5.05
N THR A 38 7.45 -6.67 -4.21
CA THR A 38 7.47 -8.12 -4.36
C THR A 38 6.83 -8.55 -5.68
N LEU A 39 5.71 -7.92 -6.06
CA LEU A 39 5.07 -8.20 -7.35
C LEU A 39 5.99 -7.88 -8.53
N ILE A 40 6.57 -6.68 -8.60
CA ILE A 40 7.46 -6.30 -9.72
C ILE A 40 8.68 -7.22 -9.78
N ARG A 41 9.28 -7.55 -8.63
CA ARG A 41 10.40 -8.48 -8.56
C ARG A 41 10.02 -9.88 -9.07
N LYS A 42 8.84 -10.37 -8.68
CA LYS A 42 8.29 -11.64 -9.18
C LYS A 42 8.08 -11.61 -10.69
N MET A 43 7.49 -10.53 -11.22
CA MET A 43 7.31 -10.33 -12.66
C MET A 43 8.65 -10.38 -13.40
N ALA A 44 9.69 -9.75 -12.86
CA ALA A 44 11.03 -9.76 -13.42
C ALA A 44 11.67 -11.17 -13.37
N GLN A 45 11.63 -11.83 -12.22
CA GLN A 45 12.22 -13.17 -12.01
C GLN A 45 11.57 -14.25 -12.87
N GLN A 46 10.27 -14.13 -13.09
CA GLN A 46 9.48 -15.09 -13.87
C GLN A 46 9.27 -14.66 -15.32
N GLU A 47 9.93 -13.58 -15.76
CA GLU A 47 9.86 -13.04 -17.12
C GLU A 47 8.42 -12.87 -17.63
N TRP A 48 7.53 -12.34 -16.79
CA TRP A 48 6.14 -12.09 -17.17
C TRP A 48 6.07 -11.10 -18.33
N LYS A 49 5.18 -11.37 -19.30
CA LYS A 49 5.06 -10.55 -20.51
C LYS A 49 3.69 -9.92 -20.61
N VAL A 50 3.67 -8.61 -20.78
CA VAL A 50 2.45 -7.88 -21.08
C VAL A 50 2.49 -7.39 -22.53
N THR A 51 1.41 -7.60 -23.27
CA THR A 51 1.29 -7.20 -24.68
C THR A 51 -0.05 -6.52 -24.92
N LYS A 52 -0.08 -5.56 -25.83
CA LYS A 52 -1.32 -4.96 -26.35
C LYS A 52 -2.01 -6.01 -27.22
N HIS A 53 -3.09 -6.60 -26.72
CA HIS A 53 -3.81 -7.67 -27.42
C HIS A 53 -4.84 -7.10 -28.39
N GLU A 54 -5.59 -6.10 -27.95
CA GLU A 54 -6.62 -5.44 -28.75
C GLU A 54 -6.68 -3.94 -28.40
N TRP A 55 -6.75 -3.08 -29.42
CA TRP A 55 -6.85 -1.63 -29.26
C TRP A 55 -8.01 -1.10 -30.13
N GLN A 56 -9.14 -0.78 -29.51
CA GLN A 56 -10.37 -0.32 -30.15
C GLN A 56 -10.82 1.00 -29.53
N LEU A 57 -9.94 2.01 -29.60
CA LEU A 57 -10.29 3.39 -29.26
C LEU A 57 -10.58 4.19 -30.53
N ASP A 58 -11.57 5.07 -30.47
CA ASP A 58 -11.79 6.10 -31.49
C ASP A 58 -10.77 7.25 -31.38
N ALA A 59 -10.83 8.22 -32.28
CA ALA A 59 -9.90 9.35 -32.30
C ALA A 59 -9.98 10.25 -31.05
N GLN A 60 -11.08 10.16 -30.30
CA GLN A 60 -11.33 10.86 -29.04
C GLN A 60 -10.85 10.04 -27.83
N GLY A 61 -10.47 8.79 -28.04
CA GLY A 61 -9.95 7.88 -27.03
C GLY A 61 -11.02 7.09 -26.28
N PHE A 62 -12.22 6.94 -26.84
CA PHE A 62 -13.32 6.16 -26.26
C PHE A 62 -13.44 4.78 -26.91
N GLY A 63 -13.87 3.78 -26.13
CA GLY A 63 -13.98 2.39 -26.58
C GLY A 63 -13.36 1.42 -25.59
N HIS A 64 -12.58 0.45 -26.05
CA HIS A 64 -11.92 -0.52 -25.18
C HIS A 64 -10.52 -0.91 -25.62
N VAL A 65 -9.73 -1.35 -24.65
CA VAL A 65 -8.38 -1.89 -24.84
C VAL A 65 -8.26 -3.17 -24.04
N ILE A 66 -7.55 -4.15 -24.59
CA ILE A 66 -7.23 -5.40 -23.90
C ILE A 66 -5.72 -5.58 -23.88
N TYR A 67 -5.15 -5.72 -22.68
CA TYR A 67 -3.78 -6.18 -22.50
C TYR A 67 -3.78 -7.66 -22.14
N LYS A 68 -2.88 -8.41 -22.74
CA LYS A 68 -2.61 -9.81 -22.38
C LYS A 68 -1.36 -9.88 -21.52
N LEU A 69 -1.54 -10.38 -20.29
CA LEU A 69 -0.47 -10.77 -19.38
C LEU A 69 -0.27 -12.29 -19.49
N ALA A 70 0.93 -12.71 -19.90
CA ALA A 70 1.37 -14.10 -19.89
C ALA A 70 2.37 -14.32 -18.76
N THR A 71 2.07 -15.27 -17.89
CA THR A 71 2.97 -15.76 -16.84
C THR A 71 3.42 -17.20 -17.19
N PRO A 72 4.35 -17.80 -16.43
CA PRO A 72 4.69 -19.21 -16.61
C PRO A 72 3.51 -20.16 -16.39
N ASN A 73 2.51 -19.76 -15.59
CA ASN A 73 1.44 -20.64 -15.11
C ASN A 73 0.10 -20.37 -15.80
N HIS A 74 -0.21 -19.10 -16.09
CA HIS A 74 -1.51 -18.71 -16.63
C HIS A 74 -1.43 -17.54 -17.61
N VAL A 75 -2.56 -17.31 -18.29
CA VAL A 75 -2.82 -16.11 -19.09
C VAL A 75 -3.91 -15.30 -18.40
N TYR A 76 -3.74 -13.99 -18.39
CA TYR A 76 -4.70 -13.03 -17.87
C TYR A 76 -4.94 -11.92 -18.89
N HIS A 77 -6.17 -11.42 -18.97
CA HIS A 77 -6.51 -10.24 -19.75
C HIS A 77 -6.92 -9.09 -18.82
N LEU A 78 -6.30 -7.92 -19.00
CA LEU A 78 -6.84 -6.68 -18.46
C LEU A 78 -7.70 -6.03 -19.53
N VAL A 79 -9.01 -6.01 -19.32
CA VAL A 79 -9.97 -5.32 -20.19
C VAL A 79 -10.24 -3.94 -19.62
N VAL A 80 -10.02 -2.91 -20.41
CA VAL A 80 -10.18 -1.50 -20.05
C VAL A 80 -11.26 -0.88 -20.93
N PHE A 81 -12.29 -0.32 -20.34
CA PHE A 81 -13.36 0.43 -21.00
C PHE A 81 -13.14 1.93 -20.75
N CYS A 82 -13.20 2.73 -21.81
CA CYS A 82 -13.00 4.17 -21.79
C CYS A 82 -14.28 4.86 -22.26
N ASP A 83 -14.94 5.56 -21.35
CA ASP A 83 -16.26 6.15 -21.58
C ASP A 83 -16.18 7.68 -21.67
N GLU A 84 -17.04 8.27 -22.50
CA GLU A 84 -17.25 9.71 -22.52
C GLU A 84 -18.13 10.13 -21.35
N ILE A 85 -17.68 11.16 -20.63
CA ILE A 85 -18.39 11.71 -19.48
C ILE A 85 -18.35 13.23 -19.58
N ALA A 86 -19.48 13.87 -19.33
CA ALA A 86 -19.56 15.32 -19.25
C ALA A 86 -18.82 15.84 -18.00
N ASP A 87 -18.24 17.04 -18.09
CA ASP A 87 -17.41 17.60 -17.00
C ASP A 87 -18.16 17.72 -15.67
N ASP A 88 -19.46 18.00 -15.71
CA ASP A 88 -20.35 18.12 -14.55
C ASP A 88 -20.75 16.77 -13.94
N GLU A 89 -20.62 15.68 -14.69
CA GLU A 89 -20.84 14.31 -14.21
C GLU A 89 -19.60 13.69 -13.57
N ARG A 90 -18.41 14.28 -13.77
CA ARG A 90 -17.16 13.77 -13.17
C ARG A 90 -17.13 14.02 -11.68
N ASN A 91 -17.20 12.93 -10.92
CA ASN A 91 -17.06 12.97 -9.47
C ASN A 91 -15.93 12.06 -8.99
N ASP A 92 -15.03 12.66 -8.23
CA ASP A 92 -13.83 12.02 -7.70
C ASP A 92 -14.07 11.13 -6.47
N ARG A 93 -15.33 10.98 -6.06
CA ARG A 93 -15.75 10.17 -4.92
C ARG A 93 -16.10 8.74 -5.35
N VAL A 94 -15.98 7.81 -4.41
CA VAL A 94 -16.38 6.40 -4.54
C VAL A 94 -17.89 6.25 -4.84
N ILE A 95 -18.68 7.29 -4.56
CA ILE A 95 -20.13 7.32 -4.77
C ILE A 95 -20.56 7.76 -6.17
N ALA A 96 -19.62 8.11 -7.05
CA ALA A 96 -19.95 8.47 -8.42
C ALA A 96 -20.71 7.34 -9.15
N GLU A 97 -21.34 7.66 -10.27
CA GLU A 97 -22.06 6.68 -11.12
C GLU A 97 -21.37 6.45 -12.46
N LYS A 98 -20.45 7.34 -12.84
CA LYS A 98 -19.68 7.29 -14.09
C LYS A 98 -18.20 7.55 -13.80
N TRP A 99 -17.32 6.91 -14.57
CA TRP A 99 -15.86 7.04 -14.47
C TRP A 99 -15.23 7.00 -15.85
N ASP A 100 -14.19 7.81 -16.09
CA ASP A 100 -13.55 7.88 -17.41
C ASP A 100 -13.04 6.51 -17.85
N VAL A 101 -12.64 5.67 -16.87
CA VAL A 101 -12.14 4.33 -17.09
C VAL A 101 -12.76 3.34 -16.10
N THR A 102 -13.24 2.21 -16.60
CA THR A 102 -13.51 1.01 -15.79
C THR A 102 -12.72 -0.17 -16.34
N PHE A 103 -12.30 -1.08 -15.47
CA PHE A 103 -11.45 -2.18 -15.91
C PHE A 103 -11.62 -3.45 -15.08
N ALA A 104 -11.32 -4.58 -15.72
CA ALA A 104 -11.38 -5.91 -15.13
C ALA A 104 -10.13 -6.73 -15.47
N LEU A 105 -9.52 -7.35 -14.47
CA LEU A 105 -8.48 -8.37 -14.68
C LEU A 105 -9.15 -9.74 -14.67
N VAL A 106 -9.00 -10.48 -15.77
CA VAL A 106 -9.68 -11.76 -16.03
C VAL A 106 -8.65 -12.87 -16.08
N LEU A 107 -8.93 -13.99 -15.42
CA LEU A 107 -8.19 -15.25 -15.58
C LEU A 107 -8.67 -15.95 -16.86
N GLY A 108 -7.74 -16.17 -17.79
CA GLY A 108 -7.97 -16.72 -19.12
C GLY A 108 -8.13 -15.65 -20.21
N ASP A 109 -8.24 -16.11 -21.46
CA ASP A 109 -8.53 -15.23 -22.60
C ASP A 109 -9.98 -14.73 -22.54
N VAL A 110 -10.23 -13.59 -23.21
CA VAL A 110 -11.55 -12.95 -23.30
C VAL A 110 -12.08 -13.12 -24.71
N ASP A 111 -13.09 -13.98 -24.86
CA ASP A 111 -13.82 -14.11 -26.13
C ASP A 111 -14.85 -12.97 -26.30
N VAL A 112 -15.46 -12.90 -27.49
CA VAL A 112 -16.44 -11.84 -27.82
C VAL A 112 -17.64 -11.86 -26.87
N ALA A 113 -18.12 -13.04 -26.47
CA ALA A 113 -19.28 -13.16 -25.60
C ALA A 113 -18.98 -12.66 -24.18
N LEU A 114 -17.78 -12.98 -23.66
CA LEU A 114 -17.30 -12.49 -22.39
C LEU A 114 -17.04 -10.99 -22.45
N LEU A 115 -16.42 -10.48 -23.52
CA LEU A 115 -16.18 -9.04 -23.71
C LEU A 115 -17.48 -8.24 -23.63
N GLU A 116 -18.51 -8.65 -24.37
CA GLU A 116 -19.81 -7.97 -24.35
C GLU A 116 -20.51 -8.07 -22.99
N ARG A 117 -20.36 -9.20 -22.30
CA ARG A 117 -20.84 -9.33 -20.93
C ARG A 117 -20.12 -8.38 -19.96
N LEU A 118 -18.79 -8.27 -20.08
CA LEU A 118 -17.98 -7.35 -19.27
C LEU A 118 -18.38 -5.90 -19.57
N ARG A 119 -18.52 -5.52 -20.84
CA ARG A 119 -18.96 -4.18 -21.27
C ARG A 119 -20.29 -3.79 -20.63
N ALA A 120 -21.23 -4.72 -20.58
CA ALA A 120 -22.55 -4.48 -19.99
C ALA A 120 -22.57 -4.44 -18.45
N ASN A 121 -21.55 -4.97 -17.75
CA ASN A 121 -21.61 -5.19 -16.29
C ASN A 121 -20.50 -4.51 -15.49
N VAL A 122 -19.29 -4.35 -16.04
CA VAL A 122 -18.15 -3.74 -15.34
C VAL A 122 -18.45 -2.26 -14.99
N PRO A 123 -19.01 -1.44 -15.90
CA PRO A 123 -19.36 -0.06 -15.56
C PRO A 123 -20.45 0.07 -14.49
N LEU A 124 -21.35 -0.92 -14.36
CA LEU A 124 -22.48 -0.88 -13.42
C LEU A 124 -22.10 -1.10 -11.95
N GLN A 125 -20.89 -1.58 -11.66
CA GLN A 125 -20.37 -1.78 -10.29
C GLN A 125 -21.35 -2.56 -9.39
N GLU A 126 -21.91 -1.95 -8.33
CA GLU A 126 -22.87 -2.58 -7.41
C GLU A 126 -24.09 -3.21 -8.11
N ALA A 127 -24.55 -2.63 -9.22
CA ALA A 127 -25.68 -3.14 -10.00
C ALA A 127 -25.27 -4.23 -11.01
N GLY A 128 -23.99 -4.33 -11.36
CA GLY A 128 -23.46 -5.28 -12.34
C GLY A 128 -23.18 -6.67 -11.74
N ARG A 129 -23.17 -7.70 -12.59
CA ARG A 129 -22.79 -9.06 -12.18
C ARG A 129 -21.81 -9.69 -13.16
N ASN A 130 -20.62 -9.97 -12.66
CA ASN A 130 -19.50 -10.46 -13.45
C ASN A 130 -19.26 -11.96 -13.24
N PRO A 131 -18.60 -12.66 -14.16
CA PRO A 131 -18.26 -14.06 -13.99
C PRO A 131 -17.13 -14.26 -12.96
N ASN A 132 -17.05 -15.47 -12.41
CA ASN A 132 -16.13 -15.83 -11.34
C ASN A 132 -14.66 -15.97 -11.77
N ASN A 133 -14.35 -15.82 -13.05
CA ASN A 133 -12.99 -15.70 -13.55
C ASN A 133 -12.49 -14.24 -13.63
N VAL A 134 -13.35 -13.25 -13.34
CA VAL A 134 -12.90 -11.88 -13.12
C VAL A 134 -12.24 -11.83 -11.74
N LEU A 135 -10.93 -11.62 -11.69
CA LEU A 135 -10.18 -11.56 -10.44
C LEU A 135 -10.24 -10.19 -9.79
N VAL A 136 -10.21 -9.14 -10.61
CA VAL A 136 -10.22 -7.74 -10.16
C VAL A 136 -11.23 -6.96 -10.97
N LEU A 137 -11.98 -6.09 -10.29
CA LEU A 137 -12.82 -5.08 -10.92
C LEU A 137 -12.51 -3.73 -10.27
N ALA A 138 -12.31 -2.72 -11.09
CA ALA A 138 -11.88 -1.41 -10.63
C ALA A 138 -12.32 -0.29 -11.57
N ARG A 139 -12.05 0.94 -11.12
CA ARG A 139 -12.48 2.17 -11.79
C ARG A 139 -11.53 3.32 -11.49
N ALA A 140 -11.39 4.23 -12.46
CA ALA A 140 -10.48 5.35 -12.39
C ALA A 140 -11.00 6.57 -13.17
N ASN A 141 -10.58 7.75 -12.72
CA ASN A 141 -10.83 9.03 -13.40
C ASN A 141 -9.52 9.63 -13.91
N LYS A 142 -9.62 10.45 -14.96
CA LYS A 142 -8.52 11.30 -15.42
C LYS A 142 -8.19 12.36 -14.37
N SER A 143 -6.90 12.59 -14.16
CA SER A 143 -6.45 13.86 -13.60
C SER A 143 -6.54 14.91 -14.70
N VAL A 144 -7.73 15.50 -14.90
CA VAL A 144 -8.07 16.31 -16.11
C VAL A 144 -6.97 17.30 -16.47
N ARG A 145 -6.52 18.13 -15.50
CA ARG A 145 -5.48 19.13 -15.72
C ARG A 145 -4.16 18.53 -16.21
N VAL A 146 -3.70 17.44 -15.62
CA VAL A 146 -2.42 16.79 -16.00
C VAL A 146 -2.57 16.00 -17.30
N PHE A 147 -3.70 15.33 -17.47
CA PHE A 147 -4.02 14.55 -18.67
C PHE A 147 -3.97 15.43 -19.92
N GLU A 148 -4.76 16.50 -19.95
CA GLU A 148 -4.81 17.43 -21.08
C GLU A 148 -3.48 18.15 -21.29
N HIS A 149 -2.80 18.51 -20.20
CA HIS A 149 -1.51 19.16 -20.28
C HIS A 149 -0.48 18.27 -20.97
N ILE A 150 -0.38 16.99 -20.59
CA ILE A 150 0.54 16.03 -21.23
C ILE A 150 0.17 15.87 -22.70
N VAL A 151 -1.09 15.57 -23.03
CA VAL A 151 -1.53 15.36 -24.41
C VAL A 151 -1.20 16.57 -25.29
N ASN A 152 -1.52 17.77 -24.84
CA ASN A 152 -1.27 19.00 -25.59
C ASN A 152 0.22 19.31 -25.82
N HIS A 153 1.09 19.00 -24.86
CA HIS A 153 2.54 19.21 -25.02
C HIS A 153 3.13 18.20 -25.99
N LEU A 154 2.81 16.92 -25.79
CA LEU A 154 3.29 15.83 -26.61
C LEU A 154 2.83 15.96 -28.06
N ALA A 155 1.58 16.36 -28.30
CA ALA A 155 1.04 16.62 -29.65
C ALA A 155 1.81 17.73 -30.40
N LYS A 156 2.43 18.66 -29.68
CA LYS A 156 3.24 19.76 -30.26
C LYS A 156 4.73 19.42 -30.36
N GLY A 157 5.13 18.20 -30.05
CA GLY A 157 6.53 17.80 -30.04
C GLY A 157 7.33 18.37 -28.87
N VAL A 158 6.69 18.70 -27.74
CA VAL A 158 7.34 19.31 -26.56
C VAL A 158 7.12 18.44 -25.32
N GLN A 159 8.12 18.33 -24.44
CA GLN A 159 7.97 17.64 -23.16
C GLN A 159 7.31 18.55 -22.12
N PRO A 160 6.38 18.05 -21.29
CA PRO A 160 5.81 18.81 -20.17
C PRO A 160 6.88 19.07 -19.10
N THR A 161 6.67 20.10 -18.27
CA THR A 161 7.65 20.43 -17.22
C THR A 161 7.55 19.44 -16.04
N PRO A 162 8.69 19.01 -15.45
CA PRO A 162 8.65 18.08 -14.30
C PRO A 162 7.86 18.63 -13.10
N LYS A 163 7.94 19.94 -12.87
CA LYS A 163 7.26 20.60 -11.74
C LYS A 163 5.75 20.46 -11.81
N GLU A 164 5.15 20.65 -12.99
CA GLU A 164 3.70 20.51 -13.18
C GLU A 164 3.24 19.07 -12.98
N LEU A 165 4.06 18.09 -13.40
CA LEU A 165 3.78 16.68 -13.15
C LEU A 165 3.87 16.31 -11.67
N ALA A 166 4.77 16.94 -10.91
CA ALA A 166 4.97 16.71 -9.47
C ALA A 166 3.79 17.14 -8.60
N GLU A 167 3.02 18.15 -9.04
CA GLU A 167 1.83 18.64 -8.31
C GLU A 167 0.78 17.53 -8.13
N VAL A 168 0.67 16.61 -9.10
CA VAL A 168 -0.32 15.52 -9.05
C VAL A 168 0.33 14.14 -9.00
N GLY A 169 1.31 13.86 -9.86
CA GLY A 169 2.09 12.61 -9.85
C GLY A 169 1.44 11.40 -10.53
N TYR A 170 0.29 11.57 -11.20
CA TYR A 170 -0.41 10.51 -11.92
C TYR A 170 -1.29 11.06 -13.06
N ILE A 171 -1.53 10.21 -14.07
CA ILE A 171 -2.46 10.46 -15.19
C ILE A 171 -3.87 10.00 -14.82
N LEU A 172 -3.98 8.78 -14.28
CA LEU A 172 -5.22 8.20 -13.79
C LEU A 172 -5.21 8.05 -12.28
N ARG A 173 -6.39 8.24 -11.68
CA ARG A 173 -6.63 8.03 -10.26
C ARG A 173 -7.70 6.97 -10.07
N THR A 174 -7.32 5.87 -9.45
CA THR A 174 -8.27 4.84 -9.05
C THR A 174 -9.15 5.34 -7.90
N THR A 175 -10.46 5.09 -7.98
CA THR A 175 -11.41 5.39 -6.91
C THR A 175 -11.76 4.15 -6.11
N ALA A 176 -11.68 2.97 -6.71
CA ALA A 176 -11.81 1.69 -6.03
C ALA A 176 -11.16 0.55 -6.82
N VAL A 177 -10.64 -0.44 -6.10
CA VAL A 177 -10.07 -1.68 -6.65
C VAL A 177 -10.57 -2.85 -5.80
N TYR A 178 -11.34 -3.75 -6.41
CA TYR A 178 -12.01 -4.85 -5.73
C TYR A 178 -11.49 -6.20 -6.23
N GLY A 179 -11.35 -7.17 -5.32
CA GLY A 179 -10.99 -8.55 -5.66
C GLY A 179 -11.30 -9.51 -4.50
N ASN A 180 -12.52 -9.42 -4.00
CA ASN A 180 -12.99 -10.10 -2.79
C ASN A 180 -14.41 -10.70 -2.97
N GLY A 181 -14.79 -11.07 -4.20
CA GLY A 181 -16.12 -11.59 -4.51
C GLY A 181 -17.24 -10.54 -4.66
N LYS A 182 -16.99 -9.26 -4.35
CA LYS A 182 -17.98 -8.18 -4.58
C LYS A 182 -18.35 -8.12 -6.07
N PHE A 183 -19.61 -7.82 -6.38
CA PHE A 183 -20.15 -7.79 -7.76
C PHE A 183 -20.18 -9.14 -8.50
N GLY A 184 -20.03 -10.25 -7.77
CA GLY A 184 -20.02 -11.61 -8.35
C GLY A 184 -18.69 -12.01 -9.00
N ILE A 185 -17.64 -11.19 -8.85
CA ILE A 185 -16.27 -11.54 -9.27
C ILE A 185 -15.73 -12.71 -8.44
N ALA A 186 -14.52 -13.17 -8.75
CA ALA A 186 -13.83 -14.22 -8.03
C ALA A 186 -13.76 -13.96 -6.51
N ASP A 187 -14.02 -15.00 -5.72
CA ASP A 187 -13.74 -15.01 -4.29
C ASP A 187 -12.23 -15.19 -4.05
N PHE A 188 -11.73 -14.66 -2.94
CA PHE A 188 -10.33 -14.74 -2.51
C PHE A 188 -9.82 -16.19 -2.47
N LYS A 189 -10.69 -17.16 -2.18
CA LYS A 189 -10.35 -18.59 -2.16
C LYS A 189 -9.75 -19.11 -3.46
N ILE A 190 -10.08 -18.50 -4.61
CA ILE A 190 -9.49 -18.86 -5.91
C ILE A 190 -8.01 -18.45 -5.95
N LEU A 191 -7.65 -17.34 -5.29
CA LEU A 191 -6.28 -16.83 -5.27
C LEU A 191 -5.36 -17.63 -4.33
N GLU A 192 -5.88 -18.27 -3.27
CA GLU A 192 -5.07 -19.05 -2.31
C GLU A 192 -4.15 -20.09 -2.97
N LYS A 193 -4.59 -20.67 -4.10
CA LYS A 193 -3.83 -21.69 -4.87
C LYS A 193 -3.32 -21.17 -6.21
N ASN A 194 -3.47 -19.88 -6.50
CA ASN A 194 -3.01 -19.30 -7.75
C ASN A 194 -1.50 -19.01 -7.65
N GLU A 195 -0.68 -19.71 -8.43
CA GLU A 195 0.78 -19.59 -8.37
C GLU A 195 1.31 -18.20 -8.73
N ASP A 196 0.55 -17.41 -9.49
CA ASP A 196 0.92 -16.05 -9.87
C ASP A 196 0.50 -15.03 -8.79
N PHE A 197 -0.70 -15.20 -8.21
CA PHE A 197 -1.37 -14.21 -7.36
C PHE A 197 -1.80 -14.71 -5.97
N ASN A 198 -1.10 -15.70 -5.41
CA ASN A 198 -1.37 -16.20 -4.05
C ASN A 198 -1.02 -15.21 -2.93
N GLN A 199 -0.22 -14.18 -3.19
CA GLN A 199 0.16 -13.19 -2.18
C GLN A 199 -0.93 -12.12 -1.96
N SER A 200 -0.99 -11.60 -0.74
CA SER A 200 -1.89 -10.50 -0.34
C SER A 200 -1.94 -9.37 -1.37
N PHE A 201 -3.14 -9.09 -1.89
CA PHE A 201 -3.43 -8.01 -2.85
C PHE A 201 -2.67 -8.07 -4.20
N SER A 202 -1.96 -9.15 -4.52
CA SER A 202 -1.07 -9.21 -5.70
C SER A 202 -1.81 -9.06 -7.04
N ALA A 203 -3.00 -9.68 -7.20
CA ALA A 203 -3.82 -9.52 -8.40
C ALA A 203 -4.29 -8.06 -8.58
N GLN A 204 -4.73 -7.43 -7.49
CA GLN A 204 -5.16 -6.03 -7.47
C GLN A 204 -4.00 -5.09 -7.83
N MET A 205 -2.82 -5.31 -7.26
CA MET A 205 -1.63 -4.53 -7.56
C MET A 205 -1.20 -4.70 -9.02
N CYS A 206 -1.31 -5.92 -9.57
CA CYS A 206 -1.02 -6.18 -10.98
C CYS A 206 -1.97 -5.42 -11.92
N ALA A 207 -3.27 -5.44 -11.63
CA ALA A 207 -4.25 -4.69 -12.39
C ALA A 207 -3.97 -3.18 -12.36
N VAL A 208 -3.56 -2.63 -11.21
CA VAL A 208 -3.18 -1.21 -11.07
C VAL A 208 -1.88 -0.89 -11.81
N TYR A 209 -0.89 -1.79 -11.79
CA TYR A 209 0.36 -1.62 -12.52
C TYR A 209 0.14 -1.61 -14.04
N MET A 210 -0.68 -2.51 -14.56
CA MET A 210 -1.06 -2.52 -15.97
C MET A 210 -1.93 -1.30 -16.35
N LEU A 211 -2.78 -0.81 -15.45
CA LEU A 211 -3.51 0.45 -15.65
C LEU A 211 -2.56 1.66 -15.77
N ARG A 212 -1.43 1.64 -15.05
CA ARG A 212 -0.40 2.68 -15.19
C ARG A 212 0.11 2.74 -16.62
N GLU A 213 0.47 1.59 -17.19
CA GLU A 213 0.92 1.51 -18.58
C GLU A 213 -0.17 2.02 -19.53
N PHE A 214 -1.40 1.54 -19.35
CA PHE A 214 -2.53 2.02 -20.15
C PHE A 214 -2.66 3.54 -20.10
N SER A 215 -2.47 4.17 -18.94
CA SER A 215 -2.56 5.62 -18.83
C SER A 215 -1.51 6.35 -19.66
N LEU A 216 -0.29 5.80 -19.77
CA LEU A 216 0.80 6.33 -20.59
C LEU A 216 0.49 6.12 -22.09
N ASP A 217 0.07 4.91 -22.45
CA ASP A 217 -0.33 4.58 -23.81
C ASP A 217 -1.49 5.45 -24.29
N TRP A 218 -2.45 5.75 -23.42
CA TRP A 218 -3.61 6.54 -23.76
C TRP A 218 -3.24 8.00 -24.07
N VAL A 219 -2.38 8.62 -23.27
CA VAL A 219 -1.92 10.00 -23.56
C VAL A 219 -1.03 10.05 -24.79
N HIS A 220 -0.22 9.02 -25.06
CA HIS A 220 0.56 8.93 -26.30
C HIS A 220 -0.34 8.80 -27.52
N TYR A 221 -1.35 7.92 -27.46
CA TYR A 221 -2.31 7.72 -28.55
C TYR A 221 -3.06 9.02 -28.87
N LEU A 222 -3.58 9.72 -27.85
CA LEU A 222 -4.29 10.99 -28.06
C LEU A 222 -3.37 12.09 -28.58
N ALA A 223 -2.12 12.15 -28.11
CA ALA A 223 -1.14 13.09 -28.63
C ALA A 223 -0.85 12.85 -30.12
N GLU A 224 -0.76 11.58 -30.54
CA GLU A 224 -0.61 11.19 -31.95
C GLU A 224 -1.85 11.56 -32.77
N GLN A 225 -3.06 11.30 -32.27
CA GLN A 225 -4.31 11.70 -32.94
C GLN A 225 -4.40 13.23 -33.14
N GLN A 226 -3.93 14.01 -32.17
CA GLN A 226 -3.97 15.48 -32.21
C GLN A 226 -2.81 16.10 -33.01
N GLY A 227 -1.60 15.56 -32.88
CA GLY A 227 -0.35 16.13 -33.39
C GLY A 227 0.15 15.51 -34.69
N GLY A 228 -0.34 14.34 -35.07
CA GLY A 228 0.15 13.57 -36.21
C GLY A 228 1.67 13.35 -36.12
N GLU A 229 2.39 13.65 -37.20
CA GLU A 229 3.85 13.51 -37.28
C GLU A 229 4.65 14.36 -36.28
N GLN A 230 4.04 15.40 -35.69
CA GLN A 230 4.70 16.23 -34.68
C GLN A 230 4.66 15.61 -33.28
N ALA A 231 3.80 14.62 -33.06
CA ALA A 231 3.61 14.03 -31.76
C ALA A 231 4.88 13.29 -31.29
N ILE A 232 5.21 13.43 -30.01
CA ILE A 232 6.31 12.69 -29.37
C ILE A 232 5.81 11.90 -28.16
N THR A 233 6.58 10.89 -27.75
CA THR A 233 6.32 10.16 -26.51
C THR A 233 6.85 10.91 -25.30
N LEU A 234 6.24 10.72 -24.14
CA LEU A 234 6.72 11.27 -22.87
C LEU A 234 8.13 10.75 -22.55
N HIS A 235 8.97 11.59 -21.96
CA HIS A 235 10.31 11.19 -21.54
C HIS A 235 10.26 10.01 -20.56
N ARG A 236 11.09 8.97 -20.75
CA ARG A 236 11.06 7.74 -19.92
C ARG A 236 11.22 8.03 -18.42
N GLY A 237 12.07 8.99 -18.03
CA GLY A 237 12.20 9.40 -16.63
C GLY A 237 10.90 9.98 -16.05
N LEU A 238 10.11 10.70 -16.85
CA LEU A 238 8.81 11.22 -16.44
C LEU A 238 7.76 10.11 -16.43
N GLN A 239 7.80 9.17 -17.38
CA GLN A 239 6.94 7.99 -17.36
C GLN A 239 7.16 7.17 -16.08
N ARG A 240 8.42 6.94 -15.69
CA ARG A 240 8.78 6.29 -14.43
C ARG A 240 8.27 7.07 -13.22
N TYR A 241 8.46 8.40 -13.22
CA TYR A 241 7.99 9.25 -12.13
C TYR A 241 6.47 9.26 -11.97
N LEU A 242 5.69 9.08 -13.03
CA LEU A 242 4.23 9.00 -12.94
C LEU A 242 3.80 7.64 -12.40
N GLY A 243 2.92 7.65 -11.41
CA GLY A 243 2.28 6.44 -10.89
C GLY A 243 0.78 6.45 -11.15
N VAL A 244 0.05 5.67 -10.35
CA VAL A 244 -1.41 5.67 -10.34
C VAL A 244 -1.89 6.26 -9.02
N GLY A 245 -2.70 7.31 -9.13
CA GLY A 245 -3.27 7.95 -7.95
C GLY A 245 -4.29 7.03 -7.27
N ASN A 246 -4.41 7.18 -5.96
CA ASN A 246 -5.49 6.61 -5.18
C ASN A 246 -5.90 7.57 -4.06
N ALA A 247 -7.16 7.48 -3.62
CA ALA A 247 -7.61 8.13 -2.40
C ALA A 247 -8.20 7.08 -1.47
N THR A 248 -7.63 6.99 -0.27
CA THR A 248 -8.05 6.04 0.74
C THR A 248 -8.68 6.78 1.90
N GLY A 249 -9.93 6.44 2.20
CA GLY A 249 -10.64 6.90 3.39
C GLY A 249 -10.75 5.83 4.48
N LEU A 250 -11.69 6.04 5.40
CA LEU A 250 -11.96 5.18 6.55
C LEU A 250 -12.24 3.70 6.20
N GLY A 251 -12.61 3.39 4.97
CA GLY A 251 -12.91 2.02 4.54
C GLY A 251 -11.77 1.00 4.76
N MET A 252 -10.52 1.45 4.79
CA MET A 252 -9.37 0.56 5.00
C MET A 252 -9.02 0.32 6.47
N ALA A 253 -9.37 1.23 7.39
CA ALA A 253 -8.99 1.10 8.79
C ALA A 253 -9.63 -0.16 9.47
N PRO A 254 -10.92 -0.48 9.27
CA PRO A 254 -11.52 -1.69 9.82
C PRO A 254 -10.89 -2.98 9.32
N TYR A 255 -10.25 -2.99 8.14
CA TYR A 255 -9.55 -4.19 7.68
C TYR A 255 -8.42 -4.56 8.64
N LEU A 256 -7.61 -3.60 9.08
CA LEU A 256 -6.50 -3.86 9.99
C LEU A 256 -6.98 -4.38 11.36
N ILE A 257 -8.17 -3.97 11.79
CA ILE A 257 -8.76 -4.41 13.06
C ILE A 257 -9.45 -5.79 12.90
N ASN A 258 -10.13 -6.04 11.78
CA ASN A 258 -10.88 -7.28 11.57
C ASN A 258 -10.02 -8.47 11.14
N HIS A 259 -8.83 -8.22 10.56
CA HIS A 259 -7.89 -9.23 10.08
C HIS A 259 -6.58 -9.23 10.89
N PRO A 260 -6.63 -9.35 12.24
CA PRO A 260 -5.47 -9.08 13.08
C PRO A 260 -4.33 -10.07 12.90
N SER A 261 -4.63 -11.32 12.54
CA SER A 261 -3.59 -12.33 12.30
C SER A 261 -2.77 -12.01 11.06
N ILE A 262 -3.40 -11.44 10.02
CA ILE A 262 -2.74 -10.99 8.80
C ILE A 262 -1.87 -9.76 9.10
N VAL A 263 -2.39 -8.80 9.86
CA VAL A 263 -1.60 -7.61 10.26
C VAL A 263 -0.41 -7.99 11.13
N ASP A 264 -0.61 -8.86 12.10
CA ASP A 264 0.48 -9.43 12.90
C ASP A 264 1.51 -10.13 11.99
N GLN A 265 1.07 -10.91 11.00
CA GLN A 265 1.97 -11.56 10.05
C GLN A 265 2.78 -10.54 9.26
N TRP A 266 2.16 -9.48 8.74
CA TRP A 266 2.85 -8.42 8.02
C TRP A 266 3.92 -7.74 8.86
N MET A 267 3.58 -7.37 10.10
CA MET A 267 4.52 -6.71 10.99
C MET A 267 5.61 -7.67 11.45
N THR A 268 5.27 -8.91 11.78
CA THR A 268 6.23 -9.95 12.18
C THR A 268 7.22 -10.25 11.06
N THR A 269 6.76 -10.41 9.81
CA THR A 269 7.63 -10.64 8.65
C THR A 269 8.55 -9.45 8.41
N ARG A 270 8.03 -8.22 8.52
CA ARG A 270 8.86 -7.01 8.41
C ARG A 270 9.91 -6.93 9.51
N GLU A 271 9.54 -7.22 10.74
CA GLU A 271 10.48 -7.16 11.87
C GLU A 271 11.53 -8.25 11.80
N HIS A 272 11.22 -9.46 11.30
CA HIS A 272 12.26 -10.47 11.04
C HIS A 272 13.25 -10.00 9.96
N ALA A 273 12.74 -9.47 8.83
CA ALA A 273 13.59 -8.92 7.78
C ALA A 273 14.49 -7.79 8.30
N LEU A 274 13.94 -6.90 9.12
CA LEU A 274 14.73 -5.86 9.79
C LEU A 274 15.74 -6.46 10.76
N ALA A 275 15.35 -7.44 11.58
CA ALA A 275 16.20 -8.05 12.58
C ALA A 275 17.43 -8.74 11.96
N ASP A 276 17.29 -9.36 10.78
CA ASP A 276 18.41 -9.92 10.02
C ASP A 276 19.40 -8.84 9.53
N VAL A 277 18.88 -7.68 9.13
CA VAL A 277 19.70 -6.50 8.79
C VAL A 277 20.39 -5.92 10.03
N LEU A 278 19.68 -5.80 11.15
CA LEU A 278 20.20 -5.17 12.36
C LEU A 278 21.38 -5.93 12.99
N VAL A 279 21.40 -7.25 12.88
CA VAL A 279 22.52 -8.08 13.39
C VAL A 279 23.73 -8.09 12.45
N SER A 280 23.57 -7.61 11.22
CA SER A 280 24.68 -7.50 10.28
C SER A 280 25.67 -6.43 10.75
N HIS A 281 26.95 -6.71 10.53
CA HIS A 281 28.00 -5.75 10.82
C HIS A 281 27.87 -4.52 9.92
N THR A 282 28.16 -3.36 10.49
CA THR A 282 28.40 -2.16 9.71
C THR A 282 29.59 -2.39 8.77
N ASP A 283 29.45 -1.93 7.54
CA ASP A 283 30.49 -2.04 6.54
C ASP A 283 30.77 -0.66 5.95
N THR A 284 32.05 -0.28 5.93
CA THR A 284 32.49 0.97 5.32
C THR A 284 32.15 1.05 3.83
N GLU A 285 32.09 -0.09 3.12
CA GLU A 285 31.68 -0.14 1.71
C GLU A 285 30.21 0.26 1.52
N LEU A 286 29.38 0.09 2.55
CA LEU A 286 27.95 0.43 2.52
C LEU A 286 27.65 1.88 2.93
N ILE A 287 28.66 2.66 3.34
CA ILE A 287 28.47 4.07 3.71
C ILE A 287 27.96 4.89 2.52
N GLU A 288 28.61 4.79 1.34
CA GLU A 288 28.19 5.56 0.17
C GLU A 288 26.85 5.12 -0.44
N PRO A 289 26.54 3.80 -0.52
CA PRO A 289 25.18 3.33 -0.83
C PRO A 289 24.12 3.89 0.13
N LEU A 290 24.36 3.84 1.44
CA LEU A 290 23.45 4.39 2.45
C LEU A 290 23.29 5.90 2.29
N ARG A 291 24.40 6.62 2.11
CA ARG A 291 24.41 8.07 1.86
C ARG A 291 23.56 8.43 0.63
N THR A 292 23.67 7.64 -0.43
CA THR A 292 22.90 7.81 -1.67
C THR A 292 21.41 7.64 -1.42
N LEU A 293 21.00 6.60 -0.68
CA LEU A 293 19.61 6.36 -0.33
C LEU A 293 19.04 7.48 0.57
N VAL A 294 19.80 7.93 1.58
CA VAL A 294 19.38 9.03 2.47
C VAL A 294 19.24 10.33 1.69
N LYS A 295 20.18 10.68 0.81
CA LYS A 295 20.06 11.86 -0.08
C LYS A 295 18.85 11.77 -1.00
N LYS A 296 18.56 10.58 -1.54
CA LYS A 296 17.38 10.34 -2.35
C LYS A 296 16.09 10.51 -1.54
N ALA A 297 16.05 10.01 -0.30
CA ALA A 297 14.92 10.18 0.61
C ALA A 297 14.68 11.66 0.97
N VAL A 298 15.75 12.41 1.26
CA VAL A 298 15.69 13.86 1.51
C VAL A 298 15.10 14.57 0.29
N CYS A 299 15.64 14.31 -0.90
CA CYS A 299 15.14 14.91 -2.14
C CYS A 299 13.67 14.53 -2.41
N HIS A 300 13.30 13.27 -2.16
CA HIS A 300 11.92 12.81 -2.28
C HIS A 300 10.98 13.60 -1.37
N LEU A 301 11.31 13.74 -0.07
CA LEU A 301 10.50 14.50 0.88
C LEU A 301 10.39 15.98 0.51
N GLU A 302 11.47 16.61 0.04
CA GLU A 302 11.46 18.00 -0.44
C GLU A 302 10.55 18.18 -1.67
N GLN A 303 10.39 17.13 -2.49
CA GLN A 303 9.50 17.13 -3.64
C GLN A 303 8.05 16.72 -3.30
N VAL A 304 7.76 16.27 -2.07
CA VAL A 304 6.40 15.95 -1.64
C VAL A 304 5.60 17.24 -1.47
N VAL A 305 4.65 17.43 -2.38
CA VAL A 305 3.61 18.47 -2.27
C VAL A 305 2.39 17.91 -1.53
N THR A 306 2.00 18.56 -0.43
CA THR A 306 0.79 18.29 0.36
C THR A 306 0.21 19.61 0.88
N ILE A 307 -1.09 19.67 1.11
CA ILE A 307 -1.76 20.86 1.70
C ILE A 307 -1.89 20.76 3.23
N ASN A 308 -1.55 19.62 3.82
CA ASN A 308 -1.69 19.38 5.24
C ASN A 308 -0.48 19.94 6.00
N GLU A 309 -0.68 21.00 6.78
CA GLU A 309 0.37 21.70 7.52
C GLU A 309 1.14 20.78 8.47
N ASN A 310 0.44 19.88 9.18
CA ASN A 310 1.09 18.92 10.07
C ASN A 310 2.03 17.97 9.30
N GLN A 311 1.61 17.43 8.17
CA GLN A 311 2.46 16.58 7.33
C GLN A 311 3.61 17.38 6.70
N GLN A 312 3.42 18.65 6.34
CA GLN A 312 4.50 19.51 5.88
C GLN A 312 5.58 19.68 6.95
N GLU A 313 5.18 19.94 8.20
CA GLU A 313 6.13 20.07 9.31
C GLU A 313 6.84 18.76 9.61
N LEU A 314 6.13 17.64 9.65
CA LEU A 314 6.73 16.31 9.80
C LEU A 314 7.77 16.01 8.72
N ASN A 315 7.46 16.31 7.46
CA ASN A 315 8.40 16.13 6.35
C ASN A 315 9.63 17.04 6.50
N LYS A 316 9.43 18.29 6.91
CA LYS A 316 10.51 19.27 7.11
C LYS A 316 11.45 18.83 8.24
N VAL A 317 10.90 18.45 9.39
CA VAL A 317 11.69 17.92 10.52
C VAL A 317 12.50 16.70 10.07
N ALA A 318 11.87 15.75 9.38
CA ALA A 318 12.56 14.57 8.87
C ALA A 318 13.68 14.93 7.88
N VAL A 319 13.46 15.90 6.99
CA VAL A 319 14.49 16.39 6.05
C VAL A 319 15.69 16.97 6.81
N ASP A 320 15.46 17.82 7.80
CA ASP A 320 16.54 18.47 8.56
C ASP A 320 17.35 17.43 9.36
N GLU A 321 16.66 16.49 10.02
CA GLU A 321 17.29 15.40 10.77
C GLU A 321 18.08 14.44 9.86
N LEU A 322 17.52 14.03 8.71
CA LEU A 322 18.19 13.15 7.75
C LEU A 322 19.41 13.82 7.12
N LYS A 323 19.36 15.13 6.84
CA LYS A 323 20.54 15.89 6.38
C LYS A 323 21.64 15.90 7.44
N HIS A 324 21.29 16.05 8.70
CA HIS A 324 22.26 15.99 9.79
C HIS A 324 22.86 14.58 9.95
N ALA A 325 22.03 13.54 9.87
CA ALA A 325 22.46 12.15 9.90
C ALA A 325 23.38 11.82 8.71
N GLU A 326 23.08 12.31 7.51
CA GLU A 326 23.92 12.12 6.32
C GLU A 326 25.31 12.76 6.47
N GLN A 327 25.38 13.97 7.03
CA GLN A 327 26.64 14.67 7.26
C GLN A 327 27.55 13.97 8.28
N SER A 328 26.96 13.31 9.27
CA SER A 328 27.66 12.59 10.34
C SER A 328 27.73 11.07 10.11
N LEU A 329 27.32 10.59 8.93
CA LEU A 329 27.11 9.16 8.66
C LEU A 329 28.38 8.33 8.83
N GLU A 330 29.51 8.80 8.29
CA GLU A 330 30.79 8.09 8.36
C GLU A 330 31.27 7.91 9.81
N VAL A 331 31.13 8.97 10.63
CA VAL A 331 31.45 8.92 12.05
C VAL A 331 30.50 7.97 12.79
N SER A 332 29.20 8.05 12.50
CA SER A 332 28.19 7.23 13.18
C SER A 332 28.36 5.74 12.85
N VAL A 333 28.59 5.41 11.58
CA VAL A 333 28.80 4.03 11.12
C VAL A 333 30.11 3.46 11.66
N SER A 334 31.20 4.23 11.68
CA SER A 334 32.49 3.77 12.23
C SER A 334 32.51 3.59 13.75
N GLN A 335 31.56 4.19 14.47
CA GLN A 335 31.38 4.02 15.92
C GLN A 335 30.42 2.88 16.28
N CYS A 336 29.79 2.25 15.28
CA CYS A 336 28.87 1.15 15.47
C CYS A 336 29.48 -0.14 14.93
N ASP A 337 29.37 -1.25 15.65
CA ASP A 337 29.75 -2.60 15.19
C ASP A 337 28.65 -3.26 14.35
N THR A 338 27.38 -2.83 14.54
CA THR A 338 26.19 -3.40 13.90
C THR A 338 25.17 -2.31 13.58
N TRP A 339 24.29 -2.56 12.62
CA TRP A 339 23.22 -1.60 12.28
C TRP A 339 22.21 -1.41 13.41
N ALA A 340 22.06 -2.39 14.31
CA ALA A 340 21.28 -2.24 15.55
C ALA A 340 21.71 -1.02 16.38
N GLN A 341 23.03 -0.79 16.51
CA GLN A 341 23.56 0.33 17.28
C GLN A 341 23.28 1.67 16.59
N LEU A 342 23.35 1.72 15.25
CA LEU A 342 22.98 2.92 14.49
C LEU A 342 21.49 3.25 14.64
N VAL A 343 20.61 2.25 14.55
CA VAL A 343 19.17 2.44 14.78
C VAL A 343 18.88 2.84 16.22
N GLU A 344 19.61 2.32 17.21
CA GLU A 344 19.48 2.76 18.60
C GLU A 344 19.87 4.24 18.77
N GLN A 345 20.98 4.66 18.16
CA GLN A 345 21.40 6.07 18.15
C GLN A 345 20.35 6.96 17.49
N SER A 346 19.63 6.46 16.48
CA SER A 346 18.61 7.19 15.72
C SER A 346 17.36 7.59 16.53
N LYS A 347 17.16 7.06 17.74
CA LYS A 347 15.96 7.27 18.57
C LYS A 347 15.69 8.72 18.97
N HIS A 348 16.69 9.60 18.86
CA HIS A 348 16.52 11.03 19.12
C HIS A 348 15.83 11.79 17.97
N MET A 349 15.79 11.21 16.76
CA MET A 349 15.10 11.80 15.61
C MET A 349 13.59 11.56 15.67
N SER A 350 12.83 12.26 14.83
CA SER A 350 11.42 12.00 14.59
C SER A 350 11.13 10.57 14.09
N MET A 351 9.90 10.10 14.29
CA MET A 351 9.45 8.78 13.81
C MET A 351 9.58 8.64 12.30
N GLU A 352 9.31 9.71 11.55
CA GLU A 352 9.43 9.73 10.08
C GLU A 352 10.89 9.52 9.64
N ALA A 353 11.84 10.24 10.24
CA ALA A 353 13.27 10.07 9.93
C ALA A 353 13.76 8.66 10.31
N GLN A 354 13.34 8.13 11.46
CA GLN A 354 13.69 6.77 11.89
C GLN A 354 13.18 5.71 10.91
N GLU A 355 11.92 5.79 10.48
CA GLU A 355 11.35 4.81 9.54
C GLU A 355 11.94 4.91 8.13
N ILE A 356 12.35 6.11 7.69
CA ILE A 356 13.12 6.30 6.45
C ILE A 356 14.50 5.65 6.57
N LEU A 357 15.21 5.86 7.68
CA LEU A 357 16.51 5.22 7.90
C LEU A 357 16.37 3.68 7.89
N ILE A 358 15.35 3.14 8.56
CA ILE A 358 15.05 1.70 8.54
C ILE A 358 14.81 1.22 7.10
N SER A 359 14.00 1.94 6.31
CA SER A 359 13.79 1.61 4.91
C SER A 359 15.09 1.62 4.11
N CYS A 360 15.97 2.61 4.31
CA CYS A 360 17.27 2.66 3.65
C CYS A 360 18.14 1.46 4.03
N LEU A 361 18.20 1.08 5.31
CA LEU A 361 18.98 -0.06 5.77
C LEU A 361 18.47 -1.38 5.17
N MET A 362 17.15 -1.57 5.09
CA MET A 362 16.56 -2.74 4.44
C MET A 362 16.88 -2.81 2.94
N GLU A 363 17.07 -1.68 2.27
CA GLU A 363 17.43 -1.64 0.84
C GLU A 363 18.90 -2.03 0.59
N LEU A 364 19.79 -1.89 1.59
CA LEU A 364 21.20 -2.30 1.48
C LEU A 364 21.40 -3.82 1.44
N TYR A 365 20.42 -4.59 1.93
CA TYR A 365 20.54 -6.04 2.12
C TYR A 365 19.43 -6.79 1.35
N PRO A 366 19.45 -6.76 0.01
CA PRO A 366 18.47 -7.45 -0.83
C PRO A 366 18.28 -8.92 -0.44
N GLU A 367 19.39 -9.65 -0.30
CA GLU A 367 19.36 -11.10 -0.07
C GLU A 367 18.71 -11.45 1.28
N LEU A 368 18.96 -10.65 2.32
CA LEU A 368 18.37 -10.87 3.65
C LEU A 368 16.89 -10.53 3.65
N VAL A 369 16.52 -9.36 3.11
CA VAL A 369 15.15 -8.86 3.18
C VAL A 369 14.22 -9.62 2.24
N ASP A 370 14.67 -9.97 1.04
CA ASP A 370 13.85 -10.62 0.04
C ASP A 370 13.51 -12.07 0.40
N ALA A 371 14.30 -12.72 1.25
CA ALA A 371 14.03 -14.06 1.77
C ALA A 371 12.71 -14.14 2.56
N HIS A 372 12.18 -12.99 3.02
CA HIS A 372 10.94 -12.90 3.79
C HIS A 372 9.69 -12.62 2.94
N GLN A 373 9.84 -12.30 1.65
CA GLN A 373 8.77 -11.75 0.81
C GLN A 373 7.54 -12.66 0.65
N GLU A 374 7.71 -13.99 0.76
CA GLU A 374 6.62 -14.97 0.60
C GLU A 374 5.83 -15.24 1.89
N GLN A 375 6.25 -14.65 3.02
CA GLN A 375 5.71 -14.96 4.34
C GLN A 375 4.57 -14.02 4.78
N MET A 376 3.99 -13.23 3.87
CA MET A 376 2.98 -12.20 4.20
C MET A 376 1.56 -12.72 4.45
N ASN A 377 1.29 -14.00 4.17
CA ASN A 377 -0.03 -14.61 4.38
C ASN A 377 -0.03 -15.54 5.58
N CYS A 378 -1.17 -15.65 6.27
CA CYS A 378 -1.36 -16.62 7.34
C CYS A 378 -2.82 -17.08 7.44
N SER A 379 -3.09 -18.08 8.29
CA SER A 379 -4.46 -18.40 8.69
C SER A 379 -5.03 -17.32 9.60
N GLU A 380 -6.29 -16.95 9.37
CA GLU A 380 -7.02 -15.99 10.21
C GLU A 380 -7.77 -16.63 11.39
N THR A 381 -7.60 -17.94 11.59
CA THR A 381 -8.35 -18.69 12.59
C THR A 381 -8.02 -18.23 14.01
N LEU A 382 -8.99 -17.64 14.70
CA LEU A 382 -8.89 -17.31 16.12
C LEU A 382 -9.37 -18.50 16.98
N SER A 383 -8.50 -18.99 17.85
CA SER A 383 -8.76 -20.17 18.66
C SER A 383 -8.52 -19.92 20.16
N LEU A 384 -9.15 -20.77 20.97
CA LEU A 384 -8.92 -20.81 22.41
C LEU A 384 -8.72 -22.27 22.79
N PRO A 385 -7.54 -22.65 23.28
CA PRO A 385 -7.25 -24.04 23.61
C PRO A 385 -8.07 -24.50 24.82
N SER A 386 -8.41 -25.79 24.82
CA SER A 386 -9.08 -26.44 25.96
C SER A 386 -8.16 -26.51 27.18
N GLY A 387 -8.75 -26.60 28.38
CA GLY A 387 -8.00 -26.80 29.62
C GLY A 387 -7.38 -25.54 30.23
N LYS A 388 -7.60 -24.36 29.62
CA LYS A 388 -7.18 -23.09 30.20
C LYS A 388 -8.06 -22.67 31.37
N LYS A 389 -7.43 -21.97 32.32
CA LYS A 389 -8.05 -21.34 33.48
C LYS A 389 -8.20 -19.84 33.24
N ILE A 390 -8.98 -19.18 34.10
CA ILE A 390 -9.08 -17.73 34.11
C ILE A 390 -7.70 -17.07 34.29
N GLN A 391 -6.87 -17.59 35.21
CA GLN A 391 -5.52 -17.07 35.47
C GLN A 391 -4.66 -17.02 34.21
N ASP A 392 -4.73 -18.02 33.34
CA ASP A 392 -3.93 -18.07 32.12
C ASP A 392 -4.25 -16.89 31.20
N LEU A 393 -5.54 -16.53 31.08
CA LEU A 393 -5.97 -15.42 30.23
C LEU A 393 -5.71 -14.06 30.89
N LEU A 394 -5.76 -13.97 32.22
CA LEU A 394 -5.37 -12.76 32.96
C LEU A 394 -3.89 -12.41 32.72
N VAL A 395 -2.99 -13.39 32.78
CA VAL A 395 -1.55 -13.18 32.48
C VAL A 395 -1.37 -12.61 31.07
N VAL A 396 -2.03 -13.21 30.07
CA VAL A 396 -1.95 -12.71 28.69
C VAL A 396 -2.47 -11.26 28.58
N LEU A 397 -3.57 -10.93 29.24
CA LEU A 397 -4.12 -9.56 29.24
C LEU A 397 -3.16 -8.56 29.90
N GLU A 398 -2.58 -8.91 31.04
CA GLU A 398 -1.67 -8.06 31.81
C GLU A 398 -0.34 -7.81 31.09
N GLU A 399 0.13 -8.79 30.31
CA GLU A 399 1.37 -8.69 29.55
C GLU A 399 1.17 -8.01 28.20
N LYS A 400 0.14 -8.40 27.44
CA LYS A 400 0.00 -8.05 26.00
C LYS A 400 -1.09 -7.02 25.71
N TYR A 401 -2.05 -6.85 26.61
CA TYR A 401 -3.16 -5.90 26.47
C TYR A 401 -3.15 -4.82 27.53
N ARG A 402 -1.99 -4.54 28.13
CA ARG A 402 -1.83 -3.50 29.15
C ARG A 402 -2.39 -2.16 28.68
N TRP A 403 -2.07 -1.77 27.44
CA TRP A 403 -2.59 -0.57 26.77
C TRP A 403 -4.13 -0.47 26.81
N ALA A 404 -4.83 -1.61 26.73
CA ALA A 404 -6.28 -1.68 26.77
C ALA A 404 -6.82 -1.72 28.21
N ILE A 405 -6.30 -2.61 29.06
CA ILE A 405 -6.87 -2.85 30.39
C ILE A 405 -6.59 -1.72 31.38
N THR A 406 -5.55 -0.90 31.15
CA THR A 406 -5.27 0.29 31.97
C THR A 406 -5.97 1.55 31.46
N THR A 407 -6.64 1.48 30.30
CA THR A 407 -7.42 2.61 29.76
C THR A 407 -8.73 2.76 30.53
N ASP A 408 -9.03 3.96 31.00
CA ASP A 408 -10.26 4.26 31.72
C ASP A 408 -11.42 4.52 30.75
N PHE A 409 -12.12 3.46 30.36
CA PHE A 409 -13.31 3.54 29.52
C PHE A 409 -14.56 4.08 30.23
N THR A 410 -14.46 4.59 31.47
CA THR A 410 -15.55 5.37 32.07
C THR A 410 -15.52 6.84 31.64
N LYS A 411 -14.38 7.31 31.12
CA LYS A 411 -14.22 8.68 30.65
C LYS A 411 -14.75 8.87 29.23
N ALA A 412 -15.27 10.07 28.96
CA ALA A 412 -15.87 10.42 27.67
C ALA A 412 -14.82 10.45 26.56
N GLU A 413 -13.62 10.97 26.82
CA GLU A 413 -12.53 11.05 25.83
C GLU A 413 -12.10 9.67 25.32
N ASN A 414 -12.22 8.62 26.13
CA ASN A 414 -11.90 7.23 25.76
C ASN A 414 -13.05 6.51 25.02
N ASN A 415 -14.21 7.14 24.90
CA ASN A 415 -15.40 6.65 24.21
C ASN A 415 -15.98 7.69 23.26
N TYR A 416 -15.15 8.62 22.77
CA TYR A 416 -15.59 9.78 22.00
C TYR A 416 -16.14 9.39 20.64
N TRP A 417 -15.45 8.49 19.93
CA TRP A 417 -15.89 8.02 18.60
C TRP A 417 -16.76 6.76 18.68
N PHE A 418 -17.61 6.58 17.68
CA PHE A 418 -18.20 5.28 17.33
C PHE A 418 -18.11 5.04 15.82
N TRP A 419 -17.81 3.80 15.45
CA TRP A 419 -17.69 3.38 14.05
C TRP A 419 -18.99 2.76 13.58
N TYR A 420 -19.49 3.12 12.41
CA TYR A 420 -20.73 2.53 11.85
C TYR A 420 -20.60 2.34 10.33
N ARG A 421 -21.56 1.65 9.70
CA ARG A 421 -21.63 1.57 8.22
C ARG A 421 -22.71 2.51 7.70
N SER A 422 -22.41 3.24 6.63
CA SER A 422 -23.42 4.02 5.91
C SER A 422 -24.43 3.10 5.23
N GLN A 423 -25.69 3.52 5.15
CA GLN A 423 -26.72 2.77 4.44
C GLN A 423 -26.52 2.81 2.92
N ASP A 424 -26.05 3.93 2.39
CA ASP A 424 -26.00 4.15 0.92
C ASP A 424 -24.96 3.27 0.22
N LYS A 425 -23.81 3.00 0.86
CA LYS A 425 -22.66 2.34 0.23
C LYS A 425 -21.94 1.33 1.14
N GLU A 426 -22.50 1.04 2.31
CA GLU A 426 -21.93 0.14 3.33
C GLU A 426 -20.49 0.52 3.76
N GLU A 427 -20.12 1.79 3.60
CA GLU A 427 -18.78 2.26 3.92
C GLU A 427 -18.65 2.55 5.42
N PRO A 428 -17.51 2.22 6.04
CA PRO A 428 -17.20 2.64 7.40
C PRO A 428 -17.21 4.16 7.56
N ARG A 429 -17.86 4.61 8.62
CA ARG A 429 -17.97 6.02 9.03
C ARG A 429 -17.66 6.14 10.52
N LEU A 430 -17.37 7.38 10.92
CA LEU A 430 -17.06 7.78 12.29
C LEU A 430 -18.05 8.86 12.69
N GLY A 431 -18.73 8.63 13.81
CA GLY A 431 -19.62 9.60 14.45
C GLY A 431 -19.14 9.97 15.85
N VAL A 432 -19.44 11.19 16.28
CA VAL A 432 -19.19 11.67 17.64
C VAL A 432 -20.29 11.19 18.58
N ARG A 433 -19.90 10.49 19.65
CA ARG A 433 -20.82 9.95 20.66
C ARG A 433 -21.56 11.08 21.38
N GLY A 434 -22.87 10.96 21.51
CA GLY A 434 -23.76 11.95 22.13
C GLY A 434 -24.16 13.11 21.24
N GLU A 435 -23.52 13.28 20.07
CA GLU A 435 -23.80 14.35 19.11
C GLU A 435 -24.45 13.82 17.83
N GLU A 436 -23.96 12.69 17.31
CA GLU A 436 -24.44 12.08 16.08
C GLU A 436 -25.32 10.85 16.35
N LEU A 437 -26.34 10.66 15.50
CA LEU A 437 -27.21 9.46 15.53
C LEU A 437 -26.44 8.22 15.03
N GLY A 438 -26.86 7.04 15.46
CA GLY A 438 -26.35 5.76 14.93
C GLY A 438 -25.41 5.00 15.87
N GLU A 439 -25.23 5.46 17.11
CA GLU A 439 -24.48 4.73 18.15
C GLU A 439 -24.99 3.31 18.36
N GLU A 440 -26.29 3.08 18.21
CA GLU A 440 -26.90 1.76 18.32
C GLU A 440 -26.46 0.78 17.20
N ARG A 441 -25.81 1.30 16.15
CA ARG A 441 -25.26 0.57 15.01
C ARG A 441 -23.73 0.49 15.04
N GLU A 442 -23.13 0.75 16.20
CA GLU A 442 -21.68 0.70 16.39
C GLU A 442 -21.12 -0.67 15.98
N LEU A 443 -20.09 -0.64 15.13
CA LEU A 443 -19.32 -1.80 14.73
C LEU A 443 -18.41 -2.23 15.89
N PRO A 444 -18.18 -3.55 16.08
CA PRO A 444 -17.37 -4.08 17.17
C PRO A 444 -15.86 -3.95 16.90
N LEU A 445 -15.40 -2.74 16.54
CA LEU A 445 -13.99 -2.40 16.29
C LEU A 445 -13.27 -1.97 17.57
N ASP A 446 -13.99 -1.82 18.68
CA ASP A 446 -13.53 -1.37 19.98
C ASP A 446 -12.75 -2.44 20.77
N ILE A 447 -11.77 -3.08 20.14
CA ILE A 447 -11.02 -4.22 20.71
C ILE A 447 -10.44 -3.89 22.10
N GLY A 448 -9.88 -2.69 22.28
CA GLY A 448 -9.38 -2.24 23.58
C GLY A 448 -10.47 -2.24 24.66
N ARG A 449 -11.66 -1.69 24.36
CA ARG A 449 -12.80 -1.67 25.29
C ARG A 449 -13.36 -3.06 25.55
N GLN A 450 -13.40 -3.92 24.54
CA GLN A 450 -13.81 -5.32 24.68
C GLN A 450 -12.84 -6.10 25.58
N ALA A 451 -11.52 -5.92 25.41
CA ALA A 451 -10.50 -6.54 26.24
C ALA A 451 -10.55 -6.03 27.69
N TYR A 452 -10.75 -4.73 27.90
CA TYR A 452 -11.00 -4.13 29.21
C TYR A 452 -12.21 -4.77 29.91
N ARG A 453 -13.36 -4.88 29.22
CA ARG A 453 -14.56 -5.50 29.78
C ARG A 453 -14.35 -6.98 30.12
N LEU A 454 -13.66 -7.73 29.26
CA LEU A 454 -13.28 -9.11 29.52
C LEU A 454 -12.40 -9.22 30.79
N TYR A 455 -11.37 -8.40 30.89
CA TYR A 455 -10.45 -8.38 32.04
C TYR A 455 -11.20 -8.16 33.36
N HIS A 456 -12.04 -7.13 33.44
CA HIS A 456 -12.82 -6.85 34.64
C HIS A 456 -13.86 -7.93 34.96
N ALA A 457 -14.45 -8.57 33.95
CA ALA A 457 -15.35 -9.70 34.17
C ALA A 457 -14.64 -10.93 34.73
N LEU A 458 -13.42 -11.23 34.24
CA LEU A 458 -12.60 -12.35 34.74
C LEU A 458 -12.24 -12.19 36.22
N LEU A 459 -11.93 -10.96 36.65
CA LEU A 459 -11.59 -10.64 38.06
C LEU A 459 -12.73 -10.91 39.06
N GLN A 460 -13.98 -11.08 38.60
CA GLN A 460 -15.12 -11.42 39.46
C GLN A 460 -15.24 -12.92 39.76
N PHE A 461 -14.37 -13.76 39.21
CA PHE A 461 -14.38 -15.21 39.36
C PHE A 461 -13.04 -15.71 39.94
N ALA A 462 -13.05 -16.93 40.50
CA ALA A 462 -11.84 -17.56 41.01
C ALA A 462 -10.83 -17.81 39.87
N PRO A 463 -9.54 -17.44 40.01
CA PRO A 463 -8.54 -17.61 38.95
C PRO A 463 -8.36 -19.06 38.46
N GLU A 464 -8.66 -20.04 39.30
CA GLU A 464 -8.54 -21.47 39.02
C GLU A 464 -9.73 -22.03 38.24
N LEU A 465 -10.83 -21.28 38.14
CA LEU A 465 -12.01 -21.68 37.40
C LEU A 465 -11.65 -21.94 35.94
N SER A 466 -12.26 -22.96 35.34
CA SER A 466 -12.05 -23.21 33.93
C SER A 466 -12.54 -22.03 33.10
N LEU A 467 -11.72 -21.62 32.12
CA LEU A 467 -12.13 -20.59 31.17
C LEU A 467 -13.34 -21.04 30.35
N ALA A 468 -13.52 -22.33 30.11
CA ALA A 468 -14.70 -22.86 29.45
C ALA A 468 -15.97 -22.64 30.29
N GLU A 469 -15.90 -22.90 31.59
CA GLU A 469 -17.02 -22.65 32.52
C GLU A 469 -17.35 -21.15 32.61
N PHE A 470 -16.32 -20.30 32.68
CA PHE A 470 -16.51 -18.84 32.60
C PHE A 470 -17.26 -18.43 31.33
N LEU A 471 -16.85 -18.93 30.16
CA LEU A 471 -17.46 -18.58 28.88
C LEU A 471 -18.87 -19.17 28.68
N VAL A 472 -19.24 -20.23 29.41
CA VAL A 472 -20.63 -20.70 29.47
C VAL A 472 -21.47 -19.73 30.31
N LYS A 473 -20.92 -19.20 31.41
CA LYS A 473 -21.60 -18.21 32.27
C LYS A 473 -21.64 -16.80 31.67
N GLN A 474 -20.64 -16.45 30.87
CA GLN A 474 -20.45 -15.13 30.26
C GLN A 474 -20.20 -15.24 28.74
N PRO A 475 -21.19 -15.71 27.96
CA PRO A 475 -21.02 -16.04 26.54
C PRO A 475 -20.64 -14.84 25.66
N GLN A 476 -20.99 -13.62 26.07
CA GLN A 476 -20.64 -12.38 25.36
C GLN A 476 -19.13 -12.18 25.22
N HIS A 477 -18.31 -12.79 26.09
CA HIS A 477 -16.85 -12.66 26.07
C HIS A 477 -16.15 -13.69 25.16
N ARG A 478 -16.88 -14.61 24.53
CA ARG A 478 -16.29 -15.72 23.77
C ARG A 478 -15.44 -15.27 22.58
N ALA A 479 -15.89 -14.27 21.83
CA ALA A 479 -15.17 -13.77 20.66
C ALA A 479 -13.86 -13.08 21.06
N ILE A 480 -13.94 -12.13 22.00
CA ILE A 480 -12.77 -11.39 22.49
C ILE A 480 -11.78 -12.30 23.24
N ALA A 481 -12.24 -13.29 24.01
CA ALA A 481 -11.34 -14.23 24.68
C ALA A 481 -10.51 -15.06 23.68
N ARG A 482 -11.12 -15.50 22.56
CA ARG A 482 -10.40 -16.18 21.46
C ARG A 482 -9.37 -15.26 20.79
N ARG A 483 -9.75 -14.01 20.53
CA ARG A 483 -8.84 -13.01 19.94
C ARG A 483 -7.66 -12.75 20.87
N VAL A 484 -7.92 -12.33 22.12
CA VAL A 484 -6.89 -12.02 23.11
C VAL A 484 -5.94 -13.19 23.30
N TRP A 485 -6.47 -14.42 23.41
CA TRP A 485 -5.62 -15.59 23.53
C TRP A 485 -4.75 -15.80 22.28
N THR A 486 -5.35 -15.78 21.09
CA THR A 486 -4.61 -16.04 19.85
C THR A 486 -3.55 -14.96 19.60
N LEU A 487 -3.92 -13.69 19.69
CA LEU A 487 -3.07 -12.56 19.35
C LEU A 487 -2.06 -12.25 20.46
N GLY A 488 -2.40 -12.50 21.72
CA GLY A 488 -1.45 -12.40 22.83
C GLY A 488 -0.32 -13.45 22.79
N ASN A 489 -0.50 -14.53 22.01
CA ASN A 489 0.53 -15.55 21.76
C ASN A 489 1.18 -15.42 20.37
N LYS A 490 0.91 -14.33 19.65
CA LYS A 490 1.61 -13.97 18.41
C LYS A 490 2.73 -12.97 18.70
N ALA A 491 3.67 -12.81 17.76
CA ALA A 491 4.87 -12.00 17.97
C ALA A 491 4.56 -10.51 18.13
N MET A 492 3.69 -9.96 17.27
CA MET A 492 3.29 -8.55 17.30
C MET A 492 1.89 -8.36 17.91
N GLY A 493 0.95 -9.26 17.60
CA GLY A 493 -0.39 -9.27 18.20
C GLY A 493 -1.29 -8.15 17.66
N ASP A 494 -2.08 -7.54 18.54
CA ASP A 494 -3.03 -6.49 18.19
C ASP A 494 -2.37 -5.11 18.04
N ILE A 495 -2.92 -4.28 17.15
CA ILE A 495 -2.59 -2.84 17.10
C ILE A 495 -2.97 -2.21 18.44
N GLN A 496 -2.03 -1.54 19.09
CA GLN A 496 -2.18 -1.02 20.45
C GLN A 496 -2.84 0.37 20.44
N MET A 497 -4.09 0.42 19.99
CA MET A 497 -4.84 1.65 19.75
C MET A 497 -6.23 1.61 20.37
N ASN A 498 -6.60 2.65 21.12
CA ASN A 498 -8.01 2.91 21.43
C ASN A 498 -8.68 3.66 20.28
N VAL A 499 -9.23 2.93 19.31
CA VAL A 499 -9.91 3.52 18.12
C VAL A 499 -11.15 4.37 18.43
N LEU A 500 -11.55 4.45 19.72
CA LEU A 500 -12.65 5.29 20.19
C LEU A 500 -12.16 6.60 20.83
N HIS A 501 -10.85 6.75 21.08
CA HIS A 501 -10.31 7.92 21.77
C HIS A 501 -10.45 9.18 20.92
N GLN A 502 -10.74 10.33 21.53
CA GLN A 502 -10.92 11.60 20.81
C GLN A 502 -9.73 11.92 19.88
N ASP A 503 -8.50 11.68 20.36
CA ASP A 503 -7.23 11.94 19.65
C ASP A 503 -6.65 10.69 18.96
N SER A 504 -7.51 9.78 18.49
CA SER A 504 -7.08 8.58 17.76
C SER A 504 -7.35 8.69 16.27
N PRO A 505 -6.45 9.35 15.49
CA PRO A 505 -6.68 9.59 14.08
C PRO A 505 -6.63 8.25 13.32
N PRO A 506 -7.66 7.92 12.51
CA PRO A 506 -7.62 6.76 11.62
C PRO A 506 -6.44 6.78 10.66
N MET A 507 -5.86 7.96 10.43
CA MET A 507 -4.74 8.20 9.53
C MET A 507 -3.55 7.25 9.77
N HIS A 508 -3.21 6.95 11.02
CA HIS A 508 -2.12 6.02 11.34
C HIS A 508 -2.37 4.62 10.77
N LEU A 509 -3.60 4.12 10.91
CA LEU A 509 -4.02 2.83 10.34
C LEU A 509 -3.98 2.86 8.80
N LEU A 510 -4.45 3.96 8.20
CA LEU A 510 -4.42 4.12 6.75
C LEU A 510 -2.98 4.11 6.22
N ARG A 511 -2.08 4.92 6.80
CA ARG A 511 -0.68 5.02 6.40
C ARG A 511 0.05 3.68 6.54
N CYS A 512 -0.17 2.96 7.64
CA CYS A 512 0.39 1.62 7.86
C CYS A 512 0.05 0.66 6.70
N LYS A 513 -1.24 0.51 6.39
CA LYS A 513 -1.67 -0.39 5.30
C LYS A 513 -1.13 0.04 3.94
N LEU A 514 -1.13 1.36 3.68
CA LEU A 514 -0.65 1.92 2.42
C LEU A 514 0.86 1.77 2.25
N ALA A 515 1.65 1.84 3.33
CA ALA A 515 3.08 1.54 3.33
C ALA A 515 3.35 0.05 3.03
N MET A 516 2.53 -0.86 3.57
CA MET A 516 2.57 -2.29 3.23
C MET A 516 2.16 -2.57 1.78
N PHE A 517 1.28 -1.77 1.21
CA PHE A 517 1.00 -1.84 -0.23
C PHE A 517 2.20 -1.35 -1.03
N GLY A 518 2.84 -0.28 -0.58
CA GLY A 518 4.05 0.30 -1.16
C GLY A 518 3.90 1.74 -1.61
N ALA A 519 2.99 2.49 -0.99
CA ALA A 519 2.92 3.93 -1.14
C ALA A 519 4.11 4.60 -0.44
N THR A 520 4.63 5.67 -1.05
CA THR A 520 5.72 6.50 -0.50
C THR A 520 5.30 7.93 -0.21
N LYS A 521 4.42 8.48 -1.04
CA LYS A 521 3.89 9.84 -0.89
C LYS A 521 2.53 9.79 -0.20
N PHE A 522 2.44 10.44 0.96
CA PHE A 522 1.19 10.63 1.69
C PHE A 522 0.78 12.10 1.64
N ASP A 523 -0.43 12.35 1.13
CA ASP A 523 -1.02 13.68 1.02
C ASP A 523 -2.38 13.67 1.76
N PRO A 524 -2.37 13.82 3.09
CA PRO A 524 -3.59 13.88 3.89
C PRO A 524 -4.45 15.06 3.44
N ARG A 525 -5.75 14.81 3.25
CA ARG A 525 -6.70 15.86 2.85
C ARG A 525 -7.70 16.19 3.96
N SER A 526 -7.74 15.36 4.99
CA SER A 526 -8.38 15.58 6.30
C SER A 526 -7.90 14.47 7.25
N ASP A 527 -8.39 14.45 8.48
CA ASP A 527 -8.09 13.40 9.46
C ASP A 527 -8.70 12.02 9.11
N ARG A 528 -9.53 11.97 8.06
CA ARG A 528 -10.32 10.79 7.68
C ARG A 528 -9.92 10.17 6.34
N TRP A 529 -9.10 10.83 5.54
CA TRP A 529 -8.65 10.30 4.25
C TRP A 529 -7.37 10.94 3.72
N VAL A 530 -6.63 10.15 2.92
CA VAL A 530 -5.31 10.47 2.38
C VAL A 530 -5.25 10.13 0.90
N ARG A 531 -4.53 10.94 0.13
CA ARG A 531 -4.14 10.63 -1.25
C ARG A 531 -2.76 10.00 -1.26
N VAL A 532 -2.59 9.01 -2.12
CA VAL A 532 -1.32 8.35 -2.37
C VAL A 532 -1.13 8.10 -3.86
N THR A 533 0.10 7.78 -4.24
CA THR A 533 0.44 7.33 -5.59
C THR A 533 1.12 5.97 -5.49
N PHE A 534 0.61 4.97 -6.22
CA PHE A 534 1.22 3.65 -6.34
C PHE A 534 2.09 3.57 -7.59
N PHE A 535 3.08 2.67 -7.57
CA PHE A 535 4.02 2.43 -8.68
C PHE A 535 4.80 3.66 -9.14
N GLN A 536 4.89 4.68 -8.28
CA GLN A 536 5.68 5.86 -8.57
C GLN A 536 7.16 5.49 -8.49
N GLY A 537 7.90 5.67 -9.58
CA GLY A 537 9.29 5.23 -9.72
C GLY A 537 9.46 3.80 -10.22
N ALA A 538 8.40 3.00 -10.29
CA ALA A 538 8.47 1.62 -10.76
C ALA A 538 8.91 1.55 -12.24
N PRO A 539 9.59 0.47 -12.67
CA PRO A 539 9.96 0.26 -14.07
C PRO A 539 8.72 0.29 -14.99
N LEU A 540 8.93 0.61 -16.26
CA LEU A 540 7.91 0.47 -17.32
C LEU A 540 7.79 -1.01 -17.74
N LEU A 541 6.70 -1.37 -18.43
CA LEU A 541 6.46 -2.78 -18.78
C LEU A 541 7.53 -3.38 -19.70
N ASP A 542 8.19 -2.56 -20.52
CA ASP A 542 9.26 -2.96 -21.44
C ASP A 542 10.65 -2.98 -20.78
N GLU A 543 10.77 -2.55 -19.51
CA GLU A 543 12.03 -2.51 -18.76
C GLU A 543 11.90 -3.13 -17.35
N ILE A 544 10.97 -4.07 -17.15
CA ILE A 544 10.78 -4.75 -15.86
C ILE A 544 12.10 -5.36 -15.39
N HIS A 545 12.55 -4.94 -14.20
CA HIS A 545 13.78 -5.39 -13.58
C HIS A 545 13.59 -5.57 -12.07
N GLN A 546 14.59 -6.18 -11.43
CA GLN A 546 14.61 -6.41 -9.98
C GLN A 546 15.19 -5.22 -9.19
N ASP A 547 15.82 -4.25 -9.88
CA ASP A 547 16.45 -3.10 -9.23
C ASP A 547 15.44 -2.22 -8.47
N GLU A 548 15.97 -1.58 -7.44
CA GLU A 548 15.19 -0.90 -6.42
C GLU A 548 14.76 0.51 -6.82
N TRP A 549 13.49 0.83 -6.60
CA TRP A 549 12.86 2.09 -6.97
C TRP A 549 12.27 2.85 -5.78
N VAL A 550 12.89 2.73 -4.60
CA VAL A 550 12.48 3.48 -3.40
C VAL A 550 12.71 4.99 -3.56
N PHE A 551 11.91 5.81 -2.87
CA PHE A 551 11.99 7.28 -2.87
C PHE A 551 12.03 7.90 -4.27
N PRO A 552 10.93 7.83 -5.05
CA PRO A 552 10.90 8.35 -6.42
C PRO A 552 11.17 9.86 -6.44
N VAL A 553 12.10 10.29 -7.29
CA VAL A 553 12.47 11.70 -7.50
C VAL A 553 12.21 12.09 -8.95
N LEU A 554 11.93 13.37 -9.18
CA LEU A 554 11.84 13.92 -10.53
C LEU A 554 13.17 13.77 -11.27
N PRO A 555 13.15 13.50 -12.59
CA PRO A 555 14.38 13.53 -13.39
C PRO A 555 14.97 14.94 -13.39
N SER A 556 16.29 15.01 -13.33
CA SER A 556 17.07 16.24 -13.44
C SER A 556 16.93 16.88 -14.84
N GLU A 557 17.21 18.18 -14.93
CA GLU A 557 17.23 18.89 -16.21
C GLU A 557 18.25 18.28 -17.20
N ALA A 558 19.38 17.78 -16.69
CA ALA A 558 20.39 17.10 -17.49
C ALA A 558 19.86 15.82 -18.12
N GLU A 559 19.17 14.97 -17.35
CA GLU A 559 18.54 13.73 -17.84
C GLU A 559 17.46 14.01 -18.91
N LEU A 560 16.73 15.12 -18.77
CA LEU A 560 15.72 15.54 -19.73
C LEU A 560 16.35 16.10 -21.03
N ALA A 561 17.55 16.69 -20.95
CA ALA A 561 18.24 17.28 -22.10
C ALA A 561 19.01 16.24 -22.94
N ASP A 562 19.61 15.23 -22.31
CA ASP A 562 20.42 14.22 -23.00
C ASP A 562 19.58 13.28 -23.88
N SER A 563 18.34 13.02 -23.48
CA SER A 563 17.38 12.21 -24.23
C SER A 563 16.81 12.93 -25.45
N GLN A 564 16.61 14.26 -25.40
CA GLN A 564 16.17 15.06 -26.55
C GLN A 564 17.20 15.06 -27.70
N LYS A 565 18.49 14.96 -27.39
CA LYS A 565 19.58 14.83 -28.38
C LYS A 565 19.60 13.47 -29.07
N ALA A 566 19.23 12.39 -28.36
CA ALA A 566 19.16 11.05 -28.93
C ALA A 566 18.02 10.92 -29.96
N THR A 567 16.86 11.55 -29.72
CA THR A 567 15.72 11.54 -30.64
C THR A 567 15.97 12.38 -31.90
N THR A 568 16.73 13.48 -31.79
CA THR A 568 17.11 14.29 -32.96
C THR A 568 18.10 13.58 -33.89
N HIS A 569 18.97 12.71 -33.35
CA HIS A 569 19.90 11.94 -34.17
C HIS A 569 19.24 10.79 -34.97
N ILE A 570 18.15 10.20 -34.46
CA ILE A 570 17.41 9.15 -35.17
C ILE A 570 16.60 9.75 -36.34
N ASN A 571 15.95 10.90 -36.13
CA ASN A 571 15.21 11.60 -37.19
C ASN A 571 16.12 12.22 -38.26
N ALA A 572 17.35 12.61 -37.91
CA ALA A 572 18.32 13.12 -38.88
C ALA A 572 18.91 12.03 -39.80
N GLN A 573 18.90 10.75 -39.39
CA GLN A 573 19.43 9.66 -40.22
C GLN A 573 18.41 9.08 -41.22
N HIS A 574 17.10 9.33 -41.04
CA HIS A 574 16.05 8.84 -41.95
C HIS A 574 15.54 9.88 -42.97
N GLY A 575 15.97 11.15 -42.86
CA GLY A 575 15.55 12.23 -43.77
C GLY A 575 16.41 12.42 -45.03
N GLY A 576 17.33 11.51 -45.35
CA GLY A 576 18.34 11.73 -46.39
C GLY A 576 18.54 10.55 -47.33
N LYS A 577 17.54 10.26 -48.19
CA LYS A 577 17.70 9.77 -49.58
C LYS A 577 16.35 9.36 -50.17
N SER A 578 15.77 10.25 -50.99
CA SER A 578 15.11 9.85 -52.23
C SER A 578 15.20 11.01 -53.22
N LEU A 579 16.01 10.81 -54.26
CA LEU A 579 15.88 11.46 -55.57
C LEU A 579 15.19 10.45 -56.49
#